data_AF-A0A4E9ETI1-F1
#
_entry.id   AF-A0A4E9ETI1-F1
#
_cell.length_a   1.000
_cell.length_b   1.000
_cell.length_c   1.000
_cell.angle_alpha   90.00
_cell.angle_beta   90.00
_cell.angle_gamma   90.00
#
_symmetry.space_group_name_H-M   'P 1'
#
loop_
_entity.id
_entity.type
_entity.pdbx_description
1 polymer ?
#
loop_
_entity_poly.entity_id
_entity_poly.type
_entity_poly.pdbx_seq_one_letter_code
_entity_poly.pdbx_strand_id
1 'polypeptide(L)'
;MNVVAPLHLGILLLIISTVTGKKKKENDWDELETLLENIDEQITEPIKDSKLVSTTPVIQNNPCEDYICGWGKECVIDKKGEPFCECISKCPLMDDDPLDQVCSNMNQTFSSLCELYRERCLCKHKFKECKNKVNAKVHLEYLGACKKLEPCTDELMVQFPTRMADWLFQVMREMKKRRELHNLEWEELIAEAESDDEKKHVYPVIWKFCDLDIKPHDKHVSHHELIPITAPVIPMESCIKPFLENCDINNDGNISIKEWGKCLGLKEGEIQERC
;
A
#
# COMPACT_ATOMS: atom_id res chain seq x y z
N MET A 1 -46.19 57.91 -16.13
CA MET A 1 -45.63 56.56 -16.38
C MET A 1 -44.45 56.70 -17.30
N ASN A 2 -43.31 56.13 -16.88
CA ASN A 2 -42.11 55.67 -17.63
C ASN A 2 -41.40 56.72 -18.51
N VAL A 3 -40.07 56.73 -18.66
CA VAL A 3 -39.23 55.63 -19.14
C VAL A 3 -37.77 55.84 -18.68
N VAL A 4 -37.22 54.78 -18.09
CA VAL A 4 -35.85 54.22 -18.15
C VAL A 4 -34.65 55.16 -18.32
N ALA A 5 -33.76 55.08 -17.32
CA ALA A 5 -32.39 55.57 -17.32
C ALA A 5 -31.39 54.44 -17.66
N PRO A 6 -30.29 54.75 -18.37
CA PRO A 6 -29.13 53.87 -18.48
C PRO A 6 -27.97 54.30 -17.58
N LEU A 7 -27.22 53.30 -17.13
CA LEU A 7 -25.94 53.37 -16.44
C LEU A 7 -24.80 53.75 -17.40
N HIS A 8 -23.74 54.40 -16.89
CA HIS A 8 -22.32 54.03 -17.04
C HIS A 8 -21.48 55.05 -16.21
N LEU A 9 -20.84 54.63 -15.11
CA LEU A 9 -19.47 54.13 -14.98
C LEU A 9 -18.36 55.19 -15.12
N GLY A 10 -17.57 55.38 -14.06
CA GLY A 10 -16.39 56.25 -14.09
C GLY A 10 -15.59 56.38 -12.79
N ILE A 11 -14.89 55.29 -12.42
CA ILE A 11 -13.50 55.26 -11.92
C ILE A 11 -13.13 56.10 -10.67
N LEU A 12 -12.90 55.41 -9.55
CA LEU A 12 -11.89 55.84 -8.57
C LEU A 12 -11.17 54.64 -7.93
N LEU A 13 -9.84 54.74 -7.97
CA LEU A 13 -8.73 53.98 -7.37
C LEU A 13 -9.03 53.20 -6.06
N LEU A 14 -8.29 52.10 -5.84
CA LEU A 14 -7.48 51.85 -4.64
C LEU A 14 -6.74 50.48 -4.70
N ILE A 15 -5.41 50.58 -4.78
CA ILE A 15 -4.33 49.79 -4.13
C ILE A 15 -4.39 48.26 -4.20
N ILE A 16 -3.47 47.74 -5.01
CA ILE A 16 -3.00 46.37 -5.09
C ILE A 16 -2.13 46.08 -3.86
N SER A 17 -2.59 45.22 -2.96
CA SER A 17 -1.71 44.52 -2.02
C SER A 17 -1.49 43.11 -2.52
N THR A 18 -0.24 42.82 -2.84
CA THR A 18 0.31 41.51 -3.15
C THR A 18 0.27 40.62 -1.91
N VAL A 19 -0.54 39.58 -1.93
CA VAL A 19 -0.35 38.40 -1.07
C VAL A 19 -0.21 37.18 -1.99
N THR A 20 1.04 36.85 -2.25
CA THR A 20 1.48 35.56 -2.78
C THR A 20 1.35 34.50 -1.69
N GLY A 21 0.86 33.31 -2.07
CA GLY A 21 1.27 32.06 -1.41
C GLY A 21 0.22 31.34 -0.58
N LYS A 22 -0.74 30.70 -1.22
CA LYS A 22 -1.26 29.37 -0.80
C LYS A 22 -1.54 28.55 -2.06
N LYS A 23 -0.49 28.01 -2.69
CA LYS A 23 -0.64 26.92 -3.67
C LYS A 23 -0.48 25.59 -2.93
N LYS A 24 -1.66 24.99 -2.73
CA LYS A 24 -2.07 23.61 -2.46
C LYS A 24 -0.98 22.51 -2.48
N LYS A 25 -0.98 21.74 -1.38
CA LYS A 25 -0.11 20.60 -1.00
C LYS A 25 -0.40 19.31 -1.81
N GLU A 26 -0.44 19.41 -3.14
CA GLU A 26 -0.82 18.29 -4.04
C GLU A 26 0.40 17.66 -4.77
N ASN A 27 1.59 18.27 -4.67
CA ASN A 27 2.81 17.79 -5.33
C ASN A 27 3.74 16.95 -4.44
N ASP A 28 3.48 16.88 -3.13
CA ASP A 28 4.42 16.28 -2.16
C ASP A 28 4.40 14.73 -2.23
N TRP A 29 3.24 14.14 -2.53
CA TRP A 29 3.05 12.68 -2.59
C TRP A 29 3.59 12.04 -3.86
N ASP A 30 3.42 12.69 -5.01
CA ASP A 30 4.03 12.23 -6.26
C ASP A 30 5.57 12.27 -6.14
N GLU A 31 6.10 13.28 -5.44
CA GLU A 31 7.54 13.38 -5.14
C GLU A 31 7.97 12.27 -4.17
N LEU A 32 7.24 12.03 -3.08
CA LEU A 32 7.56 10.97 -2.12
C LEU A 32 7.45 9.55 -2.70
N GLU A 33 6.42 9.24 -3.50
CA GLU A 33 6.31 7.94 -4.19
C GLU A 33 7.43 7.78 -5.22
N THR A 34 7.82 8.84 -5.95
CA THR A 34 9.00 8.78 -6.82
C THR A 34 10.30 8.65 -6.03
N LEU A 35 10.41 9.25 -4.84
CA LEU A 35 11.58 9.13 -3.99
C LEU A 35 11.69 7.72 -3.39
N LEU A 36 10.58 7.11 -2.97
CA LEU A 36 10.53 5.71 -2.54
C LEU A 36 10.88 4.77 -3.71
N GLU A 37 10.33 5.02 -4.91
CA GLU A 37 10.72 4.30 -6.13
C GLU A 37 12.23 4.46 -6.43
N ASN A 38 12.83 5.64 -6.20
CA ASN A 38 14.26 5.90 -6.43
C ASN A 38 15.19 5.42 -5.28
N ILE A 39 14.68 5.26 -4.06
CA ILE A 39 15.45 4.74 -2.91
C ILE A 39 15.66 3.23 -3.08
N ASP A 40 14.64 2.52 -3.58
CA ASP A 40 14.79 1.12 -3.99
C ASP A 40 15.81 0.95 -5.14
N GLU A 41 16.06 1.98 -5.95
CA GLU A 41 17.15 2.00 -6.94
C GLU A 41 18.57 2.16 -6.32
N GLN A 42 18.70 2.65 -5.07
CA GLN A 42 20.01 2.99 -4.46
C GLN A 42 20.50 2.07 -3.34
N ILE A 43 19.68 1.15 -2.81
CA ILE A 43 20.04 0.36 -1.61
C ILE A 43 21.07 -0.78 -1.85
N THR A 44 21.60 -0.98 -3.06
CA THR A 44 22.64 -2.00 -3.31
C THR A 44 23.98 -1.43 -3.75
N GLU A 45 24.58 -0.54 -2.93
CA GLU A 45 26.03 -0.37 -2.97
C GLU A 45 26.74 -1.57 -2.31
N PRO A 46 27.62 -2.31 -3.02
CA PRO A 46 28.26 -3.50 -2.49
C PRO A 46 29.33 -3.17 -1.44
N ILE A 47 29.22 -3.81 -0.27
CA ILE A 47 30.22 -3.77 0.81
C ILE A 47 31.58 -4.26 0.26
N LYS A 48 32.52 -3.32 0.11
CA LYS A 48 33.94 -3.60 -0.11
C LYS A 48 34.57 -4.07 1.20
N ASP A 49 34.75 -5.38 1.34
CA ASP A 49 36.01 -5.99 1.84
C ASP A 49 35.85 -7.50 2.07
N SER A 50 36.46 -8.32 1.21
CA SER A 50 37.64 -9.11 1.57
C SER A 50 38.01 -10.05 0.43
N LYS A 51 39.27 -9.96 0.03
CA LYS A 51 39.86 -10.65 -1.12
C LYS A 51 40.06 -12.15 -0.79
N LEU A 52 39.31 -13.02 -1.45
CA LEU A 52 39.75 -14.38 -1.76
C LEU A 52 39.65 -14.56 -3.28
N VAL A 53 40.82 -14.56 -3.92
CA VAL A 53 40.99 -14.79 -5.35
C VAL A 53 40.70 -16.27 -5.62
N SER A 54 39.47 -16.57 -6.01
CA SER A 54 39.12 -17.84 -6.64
C SER A 54 39.04 -17.62 -8.14
N THR A 55 39.98 -18.19 -8.88
CA THR A 55 39.96 -18.26 -10.34
C THR A 55 38.86 -19.22 -10.78
N THR A 56 37.65 -18.68 -10.95
CA THR A 56 36.55 -19.27 -11.72
C THR A 56 36.10 -18.24 -12.76
N PRO A 57 35.61 -18.64 -13.94
CA PRO A 57 35.30 -17.70 -15.02
C PRO A 57 34.27 -16.70 -14.51
N VAL A 58 34.46 -15.41 -14.81
CA VAL A 58 33.49 -14.36 -14.51
C VAL A 58 32.19 -14.73 -15.21
N ILE A 59 31.28 -15.36 -14.49
CA ILE A 59 29.88 -15.45 -14.90
C ILE A 59 29.42 -14.00 -14.86
N GLN A 60 29.22 -13.40 -16.03
CA GLN A 60 28.51 -12.14 -16.12
C GLN A 60 27.08 -12.44 -15.66
N ASN A 61 26.82 -12.26 -14.37
CA ASN A 61 25.47 -12.37 -13.84
C ASN A 61 24.58 -11.36 -14.56
N ASN A 62 23.35 -11.76 -14.85
CA ASN A 62 22.39 -10.88 -15.48
C ASN A 62 22.15 -9.69 -14.52
N PRO A 63 22.38 -8.43 -14.94
CA PRO A 63 22.13 -7.26 -14.09
C PRO A 63 20.70 -7.18 -13.53
N CYS A 64 19.73 -7.83 -14.20
CA CYS A 64 18.35 -7.92 -13.74
C CYS A 64 18.06 -9.06 -12.75
N GLU A 65 19.05 -9.90 -12.41
CA GLU A 65 18.83 -11.06 -11.51
C GLU A 65 18.52 -10.62 -10.08
N ASP A 66 19.24 -9.60 -9.58
CA ASP A 66 19.06 -9.04 -8.24
C ASP A 66 18.32 -7.68 -8.24
N TYR A 67 17.94 -7.16 -9.41
CA TYR A 67 17.30 -5.85 -9.55
C TYR A 67 15.78 -5.98 -9.50
N ILE A 68 15.17 -5.43 -8.44
CA ILE A 68 13.73 -5.55 -8.18
C ILE A 68 13.01 -4.33 -8.74
N CYS A 69 12.08 -4.57 -9.66
CA CYS A 69 11.21 -3.53 -10.18
C CYS A 69 9.91 -3.40 -9.40
N GLY A 70 9.41 -2.16 -9.32
CA GLY A 70 8.07 -1.87 -8.81
C GLY A 70 6.97 -2.54 -9.63
N TRP A 71 5.75 -2.50 -9.10
CA TRP A 71 4.61 -3.20 -9.66
C TRP A 71 4.24 -2.80 -11.09
N GLY A 72 3.93 -3.80 -11.91
CA GLY A 72 3.59 -3.59 -13.31
C GLY A 72 4.79 -3.22 -14.19
N LYS A 73 6.01 -3.29 -13.64
CA LYS A 73 7.26 -3.10 -14.36
C LYS A 73 8.08 -4.40 -14.43
N GLU A 74 8.91 -4.52 -15.45
CA GLU A 74 9.89 -5.60 -15.64
C GLU A 74 11.30 -5.02 -15.83
N CYS A 75 12.32 -5.73 -15.36
CA CYS A 75 13.71 -5.31 -15.52
C CYS A 75 14.19 -5.60 -16.94
N VAL A 76 14.81 -4.58 -17.56
CA VAL A 76 15.42 -4.65 -18.88
C VAL A 76 16.83 -4.05 -18.80
N ILE A 77 17.73 -4.55 -19.65
CA ILE A 77 19.12 -4.07 -19.71
C ILE A 77 19.25 -3.02 -20.80
N ASP A 78 19.77 -1.85 -20.46
CA ASP A 78 19.98 -0.76 -21.41
C ASP A 78 21.19 -1.01 -22.34
N LYS A 79 21.48 -0.05 -23.22
CA LYS A 79 22.61 -0.16 -24.16
C LYS A 79 23.99 -0.12 -23.49
N LYS A 80 24.07 0.32 -22.23
CA LYS A 80 25.29 0.40 -21.44
C LYS A 80 25.51 -0.86 -20.61
N GLY A 81 24.51 -1.74 -20.53
CA GLY A 81 24.55 -2.93 -19.68
C GLY A 81 23.96 -2.70 -18.29
N GLU A 82 23.29 -1.58 -18.06
CA GLU A 82 22.68 -1.24 -16.77
C GLU A 82 21.22 -1.73 -16.71
N PRO A 83 20.77 -2.28 -15.57
CA PRO A 83 19.38 -2.65 -15.37
C PRO A 83 18.50 -1.40 -15.18
N PHE A 84 17.31 -1.40 -15.77
CA PHE A 84 16.29 -0.38 -15.53
C PHE A 84 14.89 -0.98 -15.67
N CYS A 85 13.89 -0.33 -15.07
CA CYS A 85 12.51 -0.82 -15.09
C CYS A 85 11.66 -0.18 -16.20
N GLU A 86 11.01 -0.99 -17.03
CA GLU A 86 9.97 -0.56 -17.97
C GLU A 86 8.62 -1.18 -17.61
N CYS A 87 7.52 -0.58 -18.05
CA CYS A 87 6.21 -1.23 -17.89
C CYS A 87 6.20 -2.59 -18.60
N ILE A 88 5.58 -3.60 -17.97
CA ILE A 88 5.49 -4.95 -18.53
C ILE A 88 4.94 -4.89 -19.96
N SER A 89 5.71 -5.43 -20.89
CA SER A 89 5.38 -5.42 -22.31
C SER A 89 4.13 -6.24 -22.61
N LYS A 90 4.03 -7.46 -22.05
CA LYS A 90 2.90 -8.37 -22.20
C LYS A 90 2.76 -9.29 -21.00
N CYS A 91 1.53 -9.48 -20.52
CA CYS A 91 1.25 -10.46 -19.46
C CYS A 91 1.08 -11.89 -20.01
N PRO A 92 1.30 -12.92 -19.17
CA PRO A 92 1.00 -14.30 -19.53
C PRO A 92 -0.45 -14.48 -19.98
N LEU A 93 -0.66 -15.35 -20.99
CA LEU A 93 -2.01 -15.73 -21.43
C LEU A 93 -2.61 -16.70 -20.43
N MET A 94 -3.76 -16.35 -19.85
CA MET A 94 -4.48 -17.14 -18.85
C MET A 94 -5.76 -17.71 -19.44
N ASP A 95 -6.26 -18.82 -18.89
CA ASP A 95 -7.43 -19.56 -19.37
C ASP A 95 -8.76 -18.94 -18.88
N ASP A 96 -8.94 -17.62 -18.99
CA ASP A 96 -10.15 -16.87 -18.57
C ASP A 96 -10.76 -17.33 -17.21
N ASP A 97 -9.94 -17.86 -16.29
CA ASP A 97 -10.39 -18.45 -15.02
C ASP A 97 -10.89 -17.31 -14.10
N PRO A 98 -12.13 -17.38 -13.58
CA PRO A 98 -12.62 -16.44 -12.59
C PRO A 98 -11.70 -16.27 -11.35
N LEU A 99 -10.87 -17.26 -11.02
CA LEU A 99 -9.91 -17.20 -9.91
C LEU A 99 -8.67 -16.34 -10.23
N ASP A 100 -8.28 -16.24 -11.50
CA ASP A 100 -7.17 -15.39 -11.94
C ASP A 100 -7.59 -13.92 -12.03
N GLN A 101 -8.90 -13.66 -12.20
CA GLN A 101 -9.44 -12.32 -12.27
C GLN A 101 -9.24 -11.55 -10.97
N VAL A 102 -9.18 -10.23 -11.09
CA VAL A 102 -9.05 -9.33 -9.94
C VAL A 102 -9.97 -8.12 -10.08
N CYS A 103 -10.48 -7.61 -8.97
CA CYS A 103 -11.27 -6.40 -8.93
C CYS A 103 -10.41 -5.23 -8.46
N SER A 104 -10.51 -4.09 -9.16
CA SER A 104 -9.82 -2.87 -8.75
C SER A 104 -10.67 -1.97 -7.88
N ASN A 105 -10.00 -0.98 -7.27
CA ASN A 105 -10.64 0.11 -6.51
C ASN A 105 -11.58 0.98 -7.36
N MET A 106 -11.52 0.85 -8.69
CA MET A 106 -12.41 1.54 -9.64
C MET A 106 -13.60 0.66 -10.08
N ASN A 107 -13.84 -0.45 -9.38
CA ASN A 107 -14.88 -1.44 -9.71
C ASN A 107 -14.76 -1.96 -11.16
N GLN A 108 -13.52 -2.14 -11.62
CA GLN A 108 -13.19 -2.74 -12.91
C GLN A 108 -12.55 -4.11 -12.71
N THR A 109 -13.07 -5.12 -13.40
CA THR A 109 -12.47 -6.46 -13.41
C THR A 109 -11.33 -6.50 -14.42
N PHE A 110 -10.16 -6.96 -13.98
CA PHE A 110 -9.02 -7.28 -14.83
C PHE A 110 -8.87 -8.80 -14.92
N SER A 111 -8.35 -9.28 -16.06
CA SER A 111 -8.15 -10.72 -16.29
C SER A 111 -7.04 -11.34 -15.44
N SER A 112 -6.11 -10.52 -14.94
CA SER A 112 -5.07 -10.95 -14.01
C SER A 112 -4.51 -9.77 -13.21
N LEU A 113 -3.82 -10.09 -12.11
CA LEU A 113 -3.06 -9.11 -11.35
C LEU A 113 -1.98 -8.40 -12.20
N CYS A 114 -1.35 -9.14 -13.11
CA CYS A 114 -0.38 -8.57 -14.05
C CYS A 114 -1.03 -7.52 -14.95
N GLU A 115 -2.19 -7.82 -15.56
CA GLU A 115 -2.88 -6.87 -16.45
C GLU A 115 -3.33 -5.60 -15.71
N LEU A 116 -3.74 -5.73 -14.44
CA LEU A 116 -4.07 -4.57 -13.59
C LEU A 116 -2.86 -3.63 -13.42
N TYR A 117 -1.72 -4.14 -12.96
CA TYR A 117 -0.56 -3.28 -12.70
C TYR A 117 0.14 -2.83 -13.98
N ARG A 118 0.12 -3.65 -15.03
CA ARG A 118 0.58 -3.25 -16.37
C ARG A 118 -0.23 -2.05 -16.87
N GLU A 119 -1.57 -2.11 -16.80
CA GLU A 119 -2.43 -0.99 -17.18
C GLU A 119 -2.13 0.26 -16.34
N ARG A 120 -1.99 0.11 -15.00
CA ARG A 120 -1.59 1.21 -14.11
C ARG A 120 -0.30 1.89 -14.60
N CYS A 121 0.74 1.09 -14.85
CA CYS A 121 2.04 1.59 -15.30
C CYS A 121 1.92 2.32 -16.64
N LEU A 122 1.29 1.71 -17.64
CA LEU A 122 1.12 2.31 -18.97
C LEU A 122 0.37 3.65 -18.91
N CYS A 123 -0.65 3.73 -18.07
CA CYS A 123 -1.45 4.95 -17.91
C CYS A 123 -0.74 6.03 -17.09
N LYS A 124 0.01 5.66 -16.03
CA LYS A 124 0.86 6.59 -15.24
C LYS A 124 1.88 7.29 -16.16
N HIS A 125 2.50 6.55 -17.07
CA HIS A 125 3.49 7.07 -18.03
C HIS A 125 2.88 7.61 -19.34
N LYS A 126 1.54 7.59 -19.50
CA LYS A 126 0.82 8.09 -20.68
C LYS A 126 1.25 7.43 -22.00
N PHE A 127 1.59 6.15 -21.95
CA PHE A 127 1.85 5.36 -23.16
C PHE A 127 0.59 5.17 -24.00
N LYS A 128 0.76 4.89 -25.30
CA LYS A 128 -0.36 4.79 -26.25
C LYS A 128 -1.21 3.54 -26.01
N GLU A 129 -0.60 2.54 -25.40
CA GLU A 129 -1.13 1.23 -25.06
C GLU A 129 -2.04 1.28 -23.82
N CYS A 130 -2.03 2.37 -23.05
CA CYS A 130 -2.99 2.60 -21.96
C CYS A 130 -4.41 2.59 -22.52
N LYS A 131 -5.26 1.66 -22.06
CA LYS A 131 -6.63 1.50 -22.54
C LYS A 131 -7.52 2.59 -21.97
N ASN A 132 -7.34 2.95 -20.70
CA ASN A 132 -8.15 3.96 -20.03
C ASN A 132 -7.32 4.86 -19.10
N LYS A 133 -7.21 6.15 -19.43
CA LYS A 133 -6.40 7.13 -18.68
C LYS A 133 -6.74 7.26 -17.19
N VAL A 134 -7.98 6.95 -16.80
CA VAL A 134 -8.36 6.98 -15.37
C VAL A 134 -7.61 5.92 -14.56
N ASN A 135 -7.13 4.86 -15.22
CA ASN A 135 -6.42 3.76 -14.59
C ASN A 135 -4.98 4.12 -14.15
N ALA A 136 -4.53 5.36 -14.33
CA ALA A 136 -3.23 5.82 -13.82
C ALA A 136 -3.07 5.64 -12.29
N LYS A 137 -4.19 5.58 -11.54
CA LYS A 137 -4.21 5.35 -10.08
C LYS A 137 -4.97 4.06 -9.69
N VAL A 138 -5.15 3.13 -10.63
CA VAL A 138 -5.82 1.86 -10.35
C VAL A 138 -4.95 0.98 -9.46
N HIS A 139 -5.54 0.30 -8.49
CA HIS A 139 -4.87 -0.71 -7.67
C HIS A 139 -5.83 -1.86 -7.38
N LEU A 140 -5.27 -2.98 -6.93
CA LEU A 140 -6.03 -4.15 -6.51
C LEU A 140 -6.93 -3.78 -5.32
N GLU A 141 -8.22 -4.05 -5.41
CA GLU A 141 -9.13 -4.01 -4.28
C GLU A 141 -9.24 -5.41 -3.65
N TYR A 142 -9.58 -6.42 -4.45
CA TYR A 142 -9.71 -7.79 -3.98
C TYR A 142 -9.54 -8.83 -5.10
N LEU A 143 -9.33 -10.08 -4.71
CA LEU A 143 -9.17 -11.21 -5.64
C LEU A 143 -10.52 -11.73 -6.16
N GLY A 144 -10.58 -12.04 -7.45
CA GLY A 144 -11.80 -12.41 -8.18
C GLY A 144 -12.46 -11.22 -8.88
N ALA A 145 -13.48 -11.51 -9.69
CA ALA A 145 -14.21 -10.50 -10.44
C ALA A 145 -14.93 -9.47 -9.56
N CYS A 146 -15.09 -8.24 -10.08
CA CYS A 146 -15.94 -7.24 -9.45
C CYS A 146 -17.38 -7.74 -9.31
N LYS A 147 -17.93 -7.61 -8.10
CA LYS A 147 -19.29 -8.02 -7.75
C LYS A 147 -19.88 -7.00 -6.77
N LYS A 148 -21.20 -7.04 -6.62
CA LYS A 148 -21.87 -6.25 -5.60
C LYS A 148 -21.52 -6.81 -4.22
N LEU A 149 -20.80 -6.02 -3.41
CA LEU A 149 -20.52 -6.34 -2.02
C LEU A 149 -21.69 -5.92 -1.14
N GLU A 150 -21.90 -6.66 -0.04
CA GLU A 150 -22.81 -6.22 1.01
C GLU A 150 -22.24 -4.97 1.69
N PRO A 151 -23.08 -3.98 2.05
CA PRO A 151 -22.60 -2.81 2.78
C PRO A 151 -22.22 -3.20 4.22
N CYS A 152 -21.21 -2.52 4.78
CA CYS A 152 -20.97 -2.57 6.22
C CYS A 152 -22.05 -1.76 6.93
N THR A 153 -22.78 -2.37 7.87
CA THR A 153 -23.75 -1.66 8.72
C THR A 153 -23.08 -1.14 9.99
N ASP A 154 -23.71 -0.20 10.67
CA ASP A 154 -23.19 0.35 11.94
C ASP A 154 -23.03 -0.75 13.00
N GLU A 155 -23.95 -1.73 13.04
CA GLU A 155 -23.86 -2.86 13.96
C GLU A 155 -22.64 -3.75 13.67
N LEU A 156 -22.37 -4.01 12.39
CA LEU A 156 -21.19 -4.78 11.97
C LEU A 156 -19.90 -4.00 12.24
N MET A 157 -19.88 -2.69 11.97
CA MET A 157 -18.72 -1.83 12.20
C MET A 157 -18.33 -1.77 13.68
N VAL A 158 -19.31 -1.63 14.58
CA VAL A 158 -19.05 -1.60 16.04
C VAL A 158 -18.35 -2.87 16.53
N GLN A 159 -18.63 -4.02 15.93
CA GLN A 159 -18.03 -5.30 16.32
C GLN A 159 -16.73 -5.62 15.59
N PHE A 160 -16.49 -4.99 14.44
CA PHE A 160 -15.39 -5.33 13.54
C PHE A 160 -14.00 -5.24 14.19
N PRO A 161 -13.63 -4.16 14.91
CA PRO A 161 -12.28 -4.05 15.48
C PRO A 161 -11.93 -5.17 16.45
N THR A 162 -12.86 -5.54 17.33
CA THR A 162 -12.66 -6.63 18.30
C THR A 162 -12.54 -7.98 17.59
N ARG A 163 -13.38 -8.24 16.56
CA ARG A 163 -13.25 -9.48 15.76
C ARG A 163 -11.91 -9.57 15.06
N MET A 164 -11.42 -8.45 14.51
CA MET A 164 -10.12 -8.39 13.85
C MET A 164 -8.99 -8.68 14.86
N ALA A 165 -9.00 -8.04 16.04
CA ALA A 165 -8.02 -8.30 17.10
C ALA A 165 -8.04 -9.75 17.61
N ASP A 166 -9.24 -10.34 17.77
CA ASP A 166 -9.39 -11.77 18.09
C ASP A 166 -8.82 -12.68 16.99
N TRP A 167 -9.06 -12.33 15.73
CA TRP A 167 -8.50 -13.07 14.59
C TRP A 167 -6.97 -12.99 14.58
N LEU A 168 -6.38 -11.82 14.79
CA LEU A 168 -4.92 -11.64 14.88
C LEU A 168 -4.30 -12.46 16.00
N PHE A 169 -4.96 -12.52 17.16
CA PHE A 169 -4.55 -13.40 18.25
C PHE A 169 -4.50 -14.86 17.81
N GLN A 170 -5.54 -15.36 17.11
CA GLN A 170 -5.52 -16.75 16.62
C GLN A 170 -4.45 -16.98 15.54
N VAL A 171 -4.24 -16.03 14.62
CA VAL A 171 -3.18 -16.13 13.60
C VAL A 171 -1.81 -16.26 14.26
N MET A 172 -1.49 -15.38 15.22
CA MET A 172 -0.21 -15.40 15.92
C MET A 172 0.00 -16.73 16.68
N ARG A 173 -1.06 -17.27 17.30
CA ARG A 173 -1.02 -18.58 17.98
C ARG A 173 -0.76 -19.72 17.00
N GLU A 174 -1.39 -19.72 15.83
CA GLU A 174 -1.15 -20.74 14.82
C GLU A 174 0.27 -20.65 14.24
N MET A 175 0.80 -19.44 14.05
CA MET A 175 2.19 -19.26 13.65
C MET A 175 3.18 -19.76 14.72
N LYS A 176 2.93 -19.49 16.01
CA LYS A 176 3.71 -20.09 17.12
C LYS A 176 3.70 -21.61 17.05
N LYS A 177 2.52 -22.22 16.91
CA LYS A 177 2.39 -23.70 16.84
C LYS A 177 3.16 -24.29 15.66
N ARG A 178 3.16 -23.61 14.51
CA ARG A 178 3.92 -24.00 13.31
C ARG A 178 5.41 -23.62 13.36
N ARG A 179 5.85 -22.89 14.39
CA ARG A 179 7.23 -22.35 14.53
C ARG A 179 7.61 -21.37 13.41
N GLU A 180 6.63 -20.55 13.01
CA GLU A 180 6.73 -19.52 11.97
C GLU A 180 6.86 -18.11 12.56
N LEU A 181 6.78 -17.95 13.89
CA LEU A 181 7.19 -16.71 14.56
C LEU A 181 8.72 -16.71 14.67
N HIS A 182 9.41 -16.18 13.66
CA HIS A 182 10.88 -16.19 13.53
C HIS A 182 11.65 -15.39 14.62
N ASN A 183 11.03 -15.09 15.77
CA ASN A 183 11.61 -14.37 16.91
C ASN A 183 11.08 -14.98 18.22
N LEU A 184 12.00 -15.41 19.10
CA LEU A 184 11.68 -16.00 20.40
C LEU A 184 10.90 -15.02 21.32
N GLU A 185 11.17 -13.71 21.22
CA GLU A 185 10.43 -12.70 21.99
C GLU A 185 8.94 -12.75 21.68
N TRP A 186 8.58 -12.88 20.40
CA TRP A 186 7.16 -12.99 20.01
C TRP A 186 6.51 -14.27 20.55
N GLU A 187 7.24 -15.38 20.66
CA GLU A 187 6.72 -16.62 21.25
C GLU A 187 6.44 -16.50 22.75
N GLU A 188 7.29 -15.77 23.49
CA GLU A 188 7.10 -15.48 24.90
C GLU A 188 5.93 -14.53 25.12
N LEU A 189 5.86 -13.44 24.34
CA LEU A 189 4.78 -12.45 24.44
C LEU A 189 3.41 -13.08 24.13
N ILE A 190 3.28 -13.90 23.09
CA ILE A 190 2.02 -14.59 22.83
C ILE A 190 1.69 -15.62 23.93
N ALA A 191 2.69 -16.28 24.55
CA ALA A 191 2.43 -17.16 25.69
C ALA A 191 1.86 -16.41 26.89
N GLU A 192 2.35 -15.18 27.13
CA GLU A 192 1.81 -14.29 28.16
C GLU A 192 0.37 -13.89 27.82
N ALA A 193 0.10 -13.44 26.59
CA ALA A 193 -1.24 -13.09 26.11
C ALA A 193 -2.24 -14.26 26.09
N GLU A 194 -1.77 -15.52 26.00
CA GLU A 194 -2.61 -16.71 26.16
C GLU A 194 -3.09 -16.91 27.61
N SER A 195 -2.40 -16.30 28.59
CA SER A 195 -2.66 -16.45 30.02
C SER A 195 -3.26 -15.20 30.68
N ASP A 196 -3.12 -14.04 30.04
CA ASP A 196 -3.50 -12.74 30.57
C ASP A 196 -4.46 -12.04 29.59
N ASP A 197 -5.74 -11.98 29.96
CA ASP A 197 -6.79 -11.39 29.13
C ASP A 197 -6.55 -9.89 28.86
N GLU A 198 -5.83 -9.17 29.73
CA GLU A 198 -5.49 -7.75 29.50
C GLU A 198 -4.46 -7.58 28.37
N LYS A 199 -3.65 -8.62 28.10
CA LYS A 199 -2.62 -8.62 27.05
C LYS A 199 -3.03 -9.37 25.80
N LYS A 200 -4.19 -10.04 25.82
CA LYS A 200 -4.73 -10.87 24.74
C LYS A 200 -4.63 -10.22 23.36
N HIS A 201 -4.96 -8.92 23.26
CA HIS A 201 -4.91 -8.17 21.99
C HIS A 201 -3.65 -7.33 21.82
N VAL A 202 -2.98 -6.93 22.90
CA VAL A 202 -1.84 -6.00 22.86
C VAL A 202 -0.73 -6.51 21.95
N TYR A 203 -0.22 -7.72 22.22
CA TYR A 203 0.93 -8.22 21.46
C TYR A 203 0.59 -8.68 20.04
N PRO A 204 -0.52 -9.39 19.76
CA PRO A 204 -0.87 -9.75 18.38
C PRO A 204 -1.12 -8.55 17.47
N VAL A 205 -1.72 -7.48 17.99
CA VAL A 205 -1.97 -6.26 17.22
C VAL A 205 -0.65 -5.59 16.82
N ILE A 206 0.29 -5.46 17.76
CA ILE A 206 1.62 -4.89 17.49
C ILE A 206 2.44 -5.81 16.59
N TRP A 207 2.48 -7.11 16.89
CA TRP A 207 3.17 -8.10 16.07
C TRP A 207 2.68 -8.05 14.62
N LYS A 208 1.37 -8.02 14.41
CA LYS A 208 0.82 -7.99 13.05
C LYS A 208 1.23 -6.73 12.30
N PHE A 209 1.28 -5.59 12.98
CA PHE A 209 1.79 -4.37 12.38
C PHE A 209 3.23 -4.55 11.89
N CYS A 210 4.12 -5.06 12.74
CA CYS A 210 5.52 -5.32 12.36
C CYS A 210 5.67 -6.37 11.26
N ASP A 211 4.76 -7.34 11.19
CA ASP A 211 4.71 -8.35 10.13
C ASP A 211 4.28 -7.77 8.78
N LEU A 212 3.49 -6.69 8.77
CA LEU A 212 3.05 -6.01 7.55
C LEU A 212 4.05 -4.94 7.09
N ASP A 213 4.65 -4.20 8.03
CA ASP A 213 5.65 -3.15 7.79
C ASP A 213 7.01 -3.76 7.45
N ILE A 214 7.16 -4.23 6.20
CA ILE A 214 8.32 -5.03 5.77
C ILE A 214 9.37 -4.16 5.09
N LYS A 215 8.99 -3.39 4.07
CA LYS A 215 9.92 -2.62 3.21
C LYS A 215 9.25 -1.38 2.59
N PRO A 216 9.73 -0.17 2.91
CA PRO A 216 10.71 0.13 3.96
C PRO A 216 10.11 -0.13 5.34
N HIS A 217 10.93 -0.49 6.32
CA HIS A 217 10.47 -0.59 7.71
C HIS A 217 10.33 0.82 8.31
N ASP A 218 9.24 1.52 7.98
CA ASP A 218 9.08 2.96 8.16
C ASP A 218 8.03 3.34 9.21
N LYS A 219 7.49 2.35 9.94
CA LYS A 219 6.47 2.50 10.98
C LYS A 219 5.11 2.93 10.44
N HIS A 220 4.87 2.71 9.16
CA HIS A 220 3.59 2.88 8.52
C HIS A 220 3.26 1.61 7.75
N VAL A 221 1.97 1.28 7.69
CA VAL A 221 1.48 0.20 6.86
C VAL A 221 0.71 0.84 5.71
N SER A 222 1.24 0.65 4.51
CA SER A 222 0.62 1.12 3.27
C SER A 222 -0.54 0.22 2.84
N HIS A 223 -1.40 0.74 1.94
CA HIS A 223 -2.42 -0.10 1.28
C HIS A 223 -1.81 -1.36 0.62
N HIS A 224 -0.59 -1.23 0.07
CA HIS A 224 0.11 -2.35 -0.55
C HIS A 224 0.41 -3.46 0.48
N GLU A 225 0.96 -3.09 1.63
CA GLU A 225 1.31 -4.04 2.68
C GLU A 225 0.08 -4.71 3.30
N LEU A 226 -1.10 -4.08 3.23
CA LEU A 226 -2.36 -4.67 3.68
C LEU A 226 -2.92 -5.75 2.73
N ILE A 227 -2.57 -5.71 1.43
CA ILE A 227 -3.16 -6.60 0.41
C ILE A 227 -3.14 -8.09 0.79
N PRO A 228 -2.04 -8.67 1.33
CA PRO A 228 -2.01 -10.08 1.70
C PRO A 228 -3.09 -10.50 2.70
N ILE A 229 -3.57 -9.58 3.54
CA ILE A 229 -4.61 -9.86 4.54
C ILE A 229 -5.98 -9.27 4.21
N THR A 230 -6.09 -8.40 3.21
CA THR A 230 -7.36 -7.76 2.83
C THR A 230 -7.94 -8.33 1.55
N ALA A 231 -7.16 -8.38 0.46
CA ALA A 231 -7.65 -8.71 -0.87
C ALA A 231 -8.34 -10.09 -0.97
N PRO A 232 -7.90 -11.15 -0.25
CA PRO A 232 -8.61 -12.43 -0.26
C PRO A 232 -9.95 -12.44 0.48
N VAL A 233 -10.19 -11.50 1.40
CA VAL A 233 -11.30 -11.56 2.37
C VAL A 233 -12.29 -10.40 2.30
N ILE A 234 -11.93 -9.27 1.69
CA ILE A 234 -12.83 -8.11 1.43
C ILE A 234 -14.21 -8.53 0.89
N PRO A 235 -14.31 -9.49 -0.06
CA PRO A 235 -15.61 -9.92 -0.58
C PRO A 235 -16.58 -10.53 0.43
N MET A 236 -16.08 -10.90 1.62
CA MET A 236 -16.82 -11.54 2.71
C MET A 236 -16.87 -10.68 3.98
N GLU A 237 -15.98 -9.70 4.11
CA GLU A 237 -15.87 -8.82 5.27
C GLU A 237 -16.05 -7.36 4.84
N SER A 238 -17.32 -6.96 4.71
CA SER A 238 -17.74 -5.66 4.18
C SER A 238 -17.17 -4.45 4.94
N CYS A 239 -16.77 -4.65 6.19
CA CYS A 239 -16.29 -3.59 7.07
C CYS A 239 -14.77 -3.33 6.99
N ILE A 240 -13.98 -4.20 6.34
CA ILE A 240 -12.51 -4.03 6.25
C ILE A 240 -12.14 -2.65 5.69
N LYS A 241 -12.69 -2.31 4.53
CA LYS A 241 -12.37 -1.05 3.85
C LYS A 241 -12.74 0.19 4.68
N PRO A 242 -14.01 0.40 5.06
CA PRO A 242 -14.36 1.57 5.85
C PRO A 242 -13.68 1.59 7.22
N PHE A 243 -13.32 0.43 7.80
CA PHE A 243 -12.53 0.40 9.02
C PHE A 243 -11.12 0.97 8.79
N LEU A 244 -10.38 0.45 7.79
CA LEU A 244 -9.02 0.90 7.50
C LEU A 244 -8.98 2.38 7.10
N GLU A 245 -9.94 2.83 6.29
CA GLU A 245 -10.11 4.25 5.93
C GLU A 245 -10.37 5.13 7.16
N ASN A 246 -11.09 4.64 8.17
CA ASN A 246 -11.32 5.37 9.42
C ASN A 246 -10.11 5.34 10.37
N CYS A 247 -9.18 4.41 10.18
CA CYS A 247 -7.95 4.33 10.97
C CYS A 247 -6.90 5.34 10.50
N ASP A 248 -6.87 5.65 9.22
CA ASP A 248 -6.04 6.72 8.65
C ASP A 248 -6.63 8.10 9.03
N ILE A 249 -6.35 8.55 10.25
CA ILE A 249 -6.96 9.76 10.84
C ILE A 249 -6.43 11.02 10.14
N ASN A 250 -5.16 11.00 9.73
CA ASN A 250 -4.53 12.12 9.04
C ASN A 250 -4.77 12.11 7.52
N ASN A 251 -5.39 11.04 6.99
CA ASN A 251 -5.73 10.82 5.59
C ASN A 251 -4.50 10.94 4.68
N ASP A 252 -3.40 10.31 5.10
CA ASP A 252 -2.12 10.30 4.39
C ASP A 252 -1.93 9.07 3.48
N GLY A 253 -2.86 8.12 3.54
CA GLY A 253 -2.87 6.90 2.75
C GLY A 253 -2.15 5.72 3.40
N ASN A 254 -1.57 5.91 4.58
CA ASN A 254 -0.93 4.88 5.37
C ASN A 254 -1.50 4.86 6.79
N ILE A 255 -1.29 3.75 7.49
CA ILE A 255 -1.73 3.59 8.87
C ILE A 255 -0.49 3.51 9.74
N SER A 256 -0.27 4.48 10.62
CA SER A 256 0.80 4.42 11.62
C SER A 256 0.51 3.38 12.71
N ILE A 257 1.55 2.94 13.42
CA ILE A 257 1.39 2.02 14.57
C ILE A 257 0.39 2.53 15.62
N LYS A 258 0.32 3.86 15.82
CA LYS A 258 -0.61 4.49 16.76
C LYS A 258 -2.06 4.43 16.29
N GLU A 259 -2.27 4.72 15.00
CA GLU A 259 -3.59 4.62 14.37
C GLU A 259 -4.08 3.18 14.40
N TRP A 260 -3.24 2.24 13.96
CA TRP A 260 -3.53 0.81 13.97
C TRP A 260 -3.89 0.30 15.37
N GLY A 261 -3.03 0.55 16.37
CA GLY A 261 -3.24 0.11 17.73
C GLY A 261 -4.53 0.69 18.34
N LYS A 262 -4.76 1.99 18.17
CA LYS A 262 -5.96 2.66 18.69
C LYS A 262 -7.23 2.14 18.01
N CYS A 263 -7.19 1.93 16.70
CA CYS A 263 -8.32 1.40 15.95
C CYS A 263 -8.72 0.00 16.41
N LEU A 264 -7.75 -0.83 16.79
CA LEU A 264 -7.96 -2.18 17.29
C LEU A 264 -8.17 -2.23 18.82
N GLY A 265 -8.36 -1.08 19.46
CA GLY A 265 -8.80 -0.98 20.85
C GLY A 265 -7.70 -0.92 21.90
N LEU A 266 -6.43 -0.75 21.51
CA LEU A 266 -5.33 -0.59 22.46
C LEU A 266 -5.34 0.80 23.10
N LYS A 267 -4.92 0.88 24.37
CA LYS A 267 -4.69 2.14 25.08
C LYS A 267 -3.35 2.74 24.67
N GLU A 268 -3.20 4.06 24.76
CA GLU A 268 -1.97 4.77 24.37
C GLU A 268 -0.70 4.21 25.03
N GLY A 269 -0.78 3.77 26.29
CA GLY A 269 0.36 3.18 27.01
C GLY A 269 0.70 1.73 26.63
N GLU A 270 -0.19 1.06 25.90
CA GLU A 270 -0.01 -0.33 25.44
C GLU A 270 0.67 -0.37 24.07
N ILE A 271 0.53 0.69 23.25
CA ILE A 271 1.08 0.78 21.90
C ILE A 271 2.59 1.01 21.99
N GLN A 272 3.36 -0.07 21.85
CA GLN A 272 4.82 -0.06 21.90
C GLN A 272 5.39 -0.42 20.52
N GLU A 273 6.35 0.36 20.07
CA GLU A 273 7.12 0.06 18.86
C GLU A 273 8.10 -1.07 19.19
N ARG A 274 7.78 -2.30 18.73
CA ARG A 274 8.56 -3.54 18.95
C ARG A 274 9.10 -4.15 17.66
N CYS A 275 8.86 -3.46 16.57
CA CYS A 275 9.57 -3.69 15.34
C CYS A 275 10.98 -3.05 15.51
#